data_AF-A0A3T2YGG9-F1
#
_entry.id   AF-A0A3T2YGG9-F1
#
_cell.length_a   1.000
_cell.length_b   1.000
_cell.length_c   1.000
_cell.angle_alpha   90.00
_cell.angle_beta   90.00
_cell.angle_gamma   90.00
#
_symmetry.space_group_name_H-M   'P 1'
#
loop_
_entity.id
_entity.type
_entity.pdbx_description
1 polymer ?
#
loop_
_entity_poly.entity_id
_entity_poly.type
_entity_poly.pdbx_seq_one_letter_code
_entity_poly.pdbx_strand_id
1 'polypeptide(L)' 'MMKPLRQQNRQIISYIPRVEPAPPEHAIKMDTFRDVWILRGKYVAFVLTGESFQRSPAFSVPESAQRWANQVRQENEIAD' A
#
# COMPACT_ATOMS: atom_id res chain seq x y z
N MET A 1 3.79 -30.27 65.05
CA MET A 1 3.80 -30.89 63.71
C MET A 1 3.78 -29.77 62.67
N MET A 2 4.90 -29.51 61.98
CA MET A 2 5.03 -28.37 61.07
C MET A 2 4.54 -28.75 59.67
N LYS A 3 3.65 -27.93 59.09
CA LYS A 3 3.16 -28.11 57.72
C LYS A 3 4.30 -27.79 56.73
N PRO A 4 4.55 -28.64 55.72
CA PRO A 4 5.64 -28.39 54.77
C PRO A 4 5.37 -27.15 53.91
N LEU A 5 6.44 -26.40 53.65
CA LEU A 5 6.40 -25.14 52.88
C LEU A 5 6.02 -25.45 51.43
N ARG A 6 4.83 -25.03 50.99
CA ARG A 6 4.40 -25.22 49.60
C ARG A 6 5.13 -24.23 48.69
N GLN A 7 5.85 -24.76 47.72
CA GLN A 7 6.54 -23.98 46.69
C GLN A 7 5.49 -23.26 45.82
N GLN A 8 5.52 -21.93 45.79
CA GLN A 8 4.65 -21.15 44.90
C GLN A 8 5.24 -21.20 43.49
N ASN A 9 4.71 -22.07 42.63
CA ASN A 9 4.97 -22.06 41.18
C ASN A 9 4.39 -20.79 40.55
N ARG A 10 5.10 -19.67 40.64
CA ARG A 10 4.76 -18.45 39.88
C ARG A 10 5.45 -18.52 38.52
N GLN A 11 4.66 -18.51 37.46
CA GLN A 11 5.18 -18.50 36.09
C GLN A 11 5.89 -17.17 35.81
N ILE A 12 7.11 -17.25 35.26
CA ILE A 12 7.89 -16.09 34.82
C ILE A 12 7.31 -15.66 33.47
N ILE A 13 6.68 -14.49 33.41
CA ILE A 13 6.16 -13.93 32.15
C ILE A 13 7.31 -13.22 31.44
N SER A 14 7.83 -13.82 30.38
CA SER A 14 8.79 -13.17 29.50
C SER A 14 8.07 -12.14 28.62
N TYR A 15 8.54 -10.89 28.65
CA TYR A 15 8.05 -9.86 27.75
C TYR A 15 8.86 -9.88 26.45
N ILE A 16 8.17 -10.06 25.32
CA ILE A 16 8.72 -9.82 23.99
C ILE A 16 8.07 -8.52 23.48
N PRO A 17 8.86 -7.48 23.18
CA PRO A 17 8.31 -6.23 22.64
C PRO A 17 7.55 -6.49 21.35
N ARG A 18 6.33 -5.94 21.22
CA ARG A 18 5.64 -5.90 19.94
C ARG A 18 6.38 -4.93 19.02
N VAL A 19 6.94 -5.44 17.94
CA VAL A 19 7.48 -4.63 16.86
C VAL A 19 6.33 -4.38 15.89
N GLU A 20 5.84 -3.14 15.85
CA GLU A 20 4.87 -2.74 14.84
C GLU A 20 5.51 -2.92 13.45
N PRO A 21 4.84 -3.58 12.49
CA PRO A 21 5.36 -3.70 11.15
C PRO A 21 5.58 -2.32 10.54
N ALA A 22 6.57 -2.19 9.66
CA ALA A 22 6.78 -0.95 8.92
C ALA A 22 5.46 -0.52 8.25
N PRO A 23 5.13 0.79 8.27
CA PRO A 23 3.93 1.28 7.61
C PRO A 23 3.90 0.83 6.14
N PRO A 24 2.72 0.45 5.61
CA PRO A 24 2.61 0.09 4.21
C PRO A 24 3.11 1.24 3.33
N GLU A 25 3.86 0.90 2.28
CA GLU A 25 4.38 1.89 1.34
C GLU A 25 3.21 2.64 0.68
N HIS A 26 3.06 3.92 1.02
CA HIS A 26 2.02 4.79 0.46
C HIS A 26 2.37 5.19 -0.97
N ALA A 27 1.34 5.43 -1.78
CA ALA A 27 1.53 5.95 -3.12
C ALA A 27 1.99 7.42 -3.07
N ILE A 28 3.04 7.76 -3.81
CA ILE A 28 3.60 9.12 -3.87
C ILE A 28 3.20 9.74 -5.21
N LYS A 29 2.48 10.86 -5.20
CA LYS A 29 2.09 11.54 -6.44
C LYS A 29 3.32 12.13 -7.13
N MET A 30 3.42 11.95 -8.45
CA MET A 30 4.49 12.54 -9.25
C MET A 30 4.09 13.96 -9.68
N ASP A 31 4.92 14.96 -9.40
CA ASP A 31 4.56 16.36 -9.67
C ASP A 31 4.46 16.69 -11.17
N THR A 32 5.27 16.04 -12.00
CA THR A 32 5.35 16.30 -13.45
C THR A 32 4.14 15.77 -14.22
N PHE A 33 3.42 14.79 -13.67
CA PHE A 33 2.39 14.04 -14.39
C PHE A 33 1.08 14.08 -13.61
N ARG A 34 -0.03 14.35 -14.31
CA ARG A 34 -1.33 14.57 -13.65
C ARG A 34 -1.84 13.33 -12.92
N ASP A 35 -1.71 12.17 -13.57
CA ASP A 35 -2.37 10.93 -13.18
C ASP A 35 -1.39 9.87 -12.63
N VAL A 36 -0.07 10.17 -12.59
CA VAL A 36 0.99 9.18 -12.26
C VAL A 36 1.42 9.28 -10.80
N TRP A 37 1.56 8.11 -10.18
CA TRP A 37 1.96 7.90 -8.81
C TRP A 37 3.04 6.81 -8.72
N ILE A 38 3.88 6.88 -7.70
CA ILE A 38 4.89 5.88 -7.40
C ILE A 38 4.35 4.97 -6.30
N LEU A 39 4.29 3.67 -6.57
CA LEU A 39 3.87 2.64 -5.63
C LEU A 39 4.91 1.53 -5.62
N ARG A 40 5.55 1.29 -4.47
CA ARG A 40 6.62 0.29 -4.29
C ARG A 40 7.77 0.44 -5.31
N GLY A 41 8.17 1.68 -5.57
CA GLY A 41 9.23 2.03 -6.54
C GLY A 41 8.86 1.81 -8.02
N LYS A 42 7.58 1.58 -8.34
CA LYS A 42 7.06 1.48 -9.71
C LYS A 42 6.07 2.60 -10.01
N TYR A 43 5.91 2.92 -11.29
CA TYR A 43 5.00 3.97 -11.74
C TYR A 43 3.63 3.37 -12.08
N VAL A 44 2.57 3.96 -11.54
CA VAL A 44 1.20 3.52 -11.73
C VAL A 44 0.35 4.75 -12.02
N ALA A 45 -0.62 4.65 -12.92
CA ALA A 45 -1.58 5.73 -13.17
C ALA A 45 -2.94 5.43 -12.55
N PHE A 46 -3.59 6.46 -12.02
CA PHE A 46 -4.96 6.43 -11.56
C PHE A 46 -5.79 7.43 -12.36
N VAL A 47 -6.80 6.94 -13.09
CA VAL A 47 -7.69 7.76 -13.91
C VAL A 47 -9.11 7.58 -13.41
N LEU A 48 -9.81 8.69 -13.17
CA LEU A 48 -11.24 8.66 -12.86
C LEU A 48 -12.02 8.49 -14.16
N THR A 49 -12.77 7.41 -14.28
CA THR A 49 -13.65 7.08 -15.40
C THR A 49 -15.07 6.89 -14.87
N GLY A 50 -15.99 7.78 -15.26
CA GLY A 50 -17.33 7.84 -14.67
C GLY A 50 -17.26 8.08 -13.15
N GLU A 51 -17.70 7.09 -12.36
CA GLU A 51 -17.70 7.12 -10.89
C GLU A 51 -16.59 6.28 -10.23
N SER A 52 -15.68 5.69 -11.01
CA SER A 52 -14.65 4.80 -10.48
C SER A 52 -13.24 5.14 -10.95
N PHE A 53 -12.25 4.90 -10.08
CA PHE A 53 -10.84 5.01 -10.47
C PHE A 53 -10.36 3.71 -11.10
N GLN A 54 -9.92 3.80 -12.35
CA GLN A 54 -9.15 2.74 -12.97
C GLN A 54 -7.67 2.90 -12.65
N ARG A 55 -7.01 1.78 -12.34
CA ARG A 55 -5.59 1.71 -12.02
C ARG A 55 -4.84 0.98 -13.12
N SER A 56 -3.74 1.55 -13.57
CA SER A 56 -2.85 0.91 -14.53
C SER A 56 -2.09 -0.28 -13.93
N PRO A 57 -1.51 -1.17 -14.76
CA PRO A 57 -0.42 -2.03 -14.30
C PRO A 57 0.80 -1.20 -13.85
N ALA A 58 1.71 -1.82 -13.11
CA ALA A 58 2.94 -1.18 -12.66
C ALA A 58 3.98 -1.12 -13.79
N PHE A 59 4.49 0.09 -14.07
CA PHE A 59 5.50 0.35 -15.09
C PHE A 59 6.87 0.70 -14.50
N SER A 60 7.92 0.51 -15.30
CA SER A 60 9.29 0.91 -14.96
C SER A 60 9.60 2.37 -15.29
N VAL A 61 8.86 2.98 -16.21
CA VAL A 61 9.04 4.38 -16.64
C VAL A 61 7.73 5.16 -16.47
N PRO A 62 7.79 6.42 -16.01
CA PRO A 62 6.60 7.21 -15.73
C PRO A 62 5.80 7.56 -17.01
N GLU A 63 6.48 7.72 -18.15
CA GLU A 63 5.86 8.04 -19.43
C GLU A 63 4.91 6.92 -19.90
N SER A 64 5.22 5.65 -19.61
CA SER A 64 4.34 4.53 -19.92
C SER A 64 3.04 4.60 -19.12
N ALA A 65 3.12 4.95 -17.84
CA ALA A 65 1.93 5.13 -17.00
C ALA A 65 1.07 6.30 -17.51
N GLN A 66 1.70 7.42 -17.89
CA GLN A 66 0.98 8.57 -18.46
C GLN A 66 0.34 8.25 -19.82
N ARG A 67 1.02 7.49 -20.69
CA ARG A 67 0.45 7.07 -21.99
C ARG A 67 -0.77 6.18 -21.79
N TRP A 68 -0.70 5.22 -20.86
CA TRP A 68 -1.85 4.41 -20.49
C TRP A 68 -3.01 5.27 -19.98
N ALA A 69 -2.73 6.27 -19.13
CA ALA A 69 -3.75 7.17 -18.63
C ALA A 69 -4.46 7.95 -19.75
N ASN A 70 -3.69 8.44 -20.72
CA ASN A 70 -4.24 9.13 -21.88
C ASN A 70 -5.09 8.21 -22.76
N GLN A 71 -4.66 6.96 -22.97
CA GLN A 71 -5.41 5.96 -23.72
C GLN A 71 -6.77 5.68 -23.06
N VAL A 72 -6.78 5.43 -21.74
CA VAL A 72 -8.03 5.18 -21.01
C VAL A 72 -8.98 6.37 -21.11
N ARG A 73 -8.50 7.60 -21.00
CA ARG A 73 -9.34 8.80 -21.18
C ARG A 73 -9.98 8.85 -22.57
N GLN A 74 -9.19 8.60 -23.61
CA GLN A 74 -9.70 8.60 -24.99
C GLN A 74 -10.74 7.51 -25.22
N GLU A 75 -10.50 6.30 -24.70
CA GLU A 75 -11.45 5.19 -24.81
C GLU A 75 -12.78 5.50 -24.10
N ASN A 76 -12.74 6.20 -22.96
CA ASN A 76 -13.95 6.59 -22.24
C ASN A 76 -14.68 7.77 -22.91
N GLU A 77 -13.96 8.70 -23.55
CA GLU A 77 -14.57 9.79 -24.33
C GLU A 77 -15.28 9.28 -25.60
N ILE A 78 -14.82 8.17 -26.18
CA ILE A 78 -15.45 7.54 -27.35
C ILE A 78 -16.68 6.69 -26.97
N ALA A 79 -16.80 6.30 -25.70
CA ALA A 79 -17.88 5.44 -25.22
C ALA A 79 -19.18 6.20 -24.87
N ASP A 80 -19.12 7.52 -24.72
CA ASP A 80 -20.27 8.44 -24.61
C ASP A 80 -20.77 8.90 -25.99
#